data_AF-A0A376VRG6-F1
#
_entry.id   AF-A0A376VRG6-F1
#
_cell.length_a   1.000
_cell.length_b   1.000
_cell.length_c   1.000
_cell.angle_alpha   90.00
_cell.angle_beta   90.00
_cell.angle_gamma   90.00
#
_symmetry.space_group_name_H-M   'P 1'
#
loop_
_entity.id
_entity.type
_entity.pdbx_description
1 polymer ?
#
loop_
_entity_poly.entity_id
_entity_poly.type
_entity_poly.pdbx_seq_one_letter_code
_entity_poly.pdbx_strand_id
1 'polypeptide(L)'
;MIHQKLNHPEFWQKIISLFCQSLNIADDRSVRTMTLILLKKNIIDLRYIPDDWYEQLSNQSYPGHIRVHELAQQELGFIPQ
;
A
#
# COMPACT_ATOMS: atom_id res chain seq x y z
N MET A 1 22.48 -8.81 15.03
CA MET A 1 22.94 -8.07 13.83
C MET A 1 22.29 -8.67 12.59
N ILE A 2 21.05 -8.29 12.27
CA ILE A 2 20.42 -8.54 10.95
C ILE A 2 19.48 -7.38 10.67
N HIS A 3 20.01 -6.26 10.16
CA HIS A 3 19.25 -5.16 9.54
C HIS A 3 19.80 -4.90 8.13
N GLN A 4 20.17 -5.97 7.42
CA GLN A 4 20.50 -5.91 6.01
C GLN A 4 19.33 -6.48 5.20
N LYS A 5 18.43 -5.58 4.80
CA LYS A 5 17.78 -5.54 3.47
C LYS A 5 16.73 -4.43 3.45
N LEU A 6 17.15 -3.19 3.70
CA LEU A 6 16.55 -2.08 2.96
C LEU A 6 17.18 -2.12 1.56
N ASN A 7 16.72 -3.08 0.76
CA ASN A 7 16.94 -3.07 -0.68
C ASN A 7 16.47 -1.70 -1.17
N HIS A 8 17.38 -0.91 -1.74
CA HIS A 8 17.16 0.34 -2.47
C HIS A 8 15.75 0.95 -2.30
N PRO A 9 15.56 1.97 -1.44
CA PRO A 9 14.23 2.55 -1.18
C PRO A 9 13.49 2.99 -2.45
N GLU A 10 14.24 3.41 -3.47
CA GLU A 10 13.70 3.76 -4.80
C GLU A 10 13.08 2.56 -5.55
N PHE A 11 13.67 1.36 -5.40
CA PHE A 11 13.16 0.13 -6.03
C PHE A 11 11.86 -0.33 -5.37
N TRP A 12 11.80 -0.26 -4.03
CA TRP A 12 10.61 -0.64 -3.28
C TRP A 12 9.43 0.30 -3.55
N GLN A 13 9.68 1.61 -3.61
CA GLN A 13 8.65 2.60 -3.97
C GLN A 13 8.11 2.37 -5.38
N LYS A 14 8.96 1.97 -6.33
CA LYS A 14 8.54 1.63 -7.70
C LYS A 14 7.65 0.38 -7.72
N ILE A 15 7.97 -0.64 -6.93
CA ILE A 15 7.14 -1.86 -6.80
C ILE A 15 5.75 -1.52 -6.26
N ILE A 16 5.67 -0.74 -5.16
CA ILE A 16 4.38 -0.32 -4.58
C ILE A 16 3.58 0.50 -5.59
N SER A 17 4.25 1.40 -6.33
CA SER A 17 3.59 2.19 -7.37
C SER A 17 3.01 1.30 -8.49
N LEU A 18 3.76 0.30 -8.98
CA LEU A 18 3.26 -0.64 -10.00
C LEU A 18 2.09 -1.50 -9.48
N PHE A 19 2.15 -1.92 -8.21
CA PHE A 19 1.04 -2.62 -7.57
C PHE A 19 -0.21 -1.74 -7.47
N CYS A 20 -0.07 -0.48 -7.03
CA CYS A 20 -1.20 0.44 -6.99
C CYS A 20 -1.77 0.68 -8.40
N GLN A 21 -0.92 0.86 -9.40
CA GLN A 21 -1.33 1.04 -10.79
C GLN A 21 -2.11 -0.17 -11.34
N SER A 22 -1.71 -1.40 -11.01
CA SER A 22 -2.43 -2.60 -11.45
C SER A 22 -3.84 -2.69 -10.86
N LEU A 23 -4.10 -1.98 -9.76
CA LEU A 23 -5.40 -1.88 -9.09
C LEU A 23 -6.19 -0.61 -9.47
N ASN A 24 -5.71 0.15 -10.47
CA ASN A 24 -6.26 1.45 -10.86
C ASN A 24 -6.21 2.49 -9.73
N ILE A 25 -5.09 2.50 -8.99
CA ILE A 25 -4.73 3.48 -7.95
C ILE A 25 -3.45 4.18 -8.42
N ALA A 26 -3.57 5.40 -8.94
CA ALA A 26 -2.46 6.10 -9.60
C ALA A 26 -2.09 7.43 -8.93
N ASP A 27 -2.89 7.93 -7.99
CA ASP A 27 -2.58 9.19 -7.32
C ASP A 27 -1.47 9.02 -6.28
N ASP A 28 -0.56 9.99 -6.24
CA ASP A 28 0.63 9.97 -5.38
C ASP A 28 0.28 9.85 -3.88
N ARG A 29 -0.83 10.47 -3.46
CA ARG A 29 -1.30 10.41 -2.07
C ARG A 29 -1.66 8.98 -1.65
N SER A 30 -2.39 8.26 -2.50
CA SER A 30 -2.74 6.86 -2.25
C SER A 30 -1.51 5.96 -2.26
N VAL A 31 -0.56 6.16 -3.18
CA VAL A 31 0.69 5.37 -3.20
C VAL A 31 1.50 5.59 -1.92
N ARG A 32 1.64 6.84 -1.47
CA ARG A 32 2.32 7.15 -0.19
C ARG A 32 1.60 6.56 1.01
N THR A 33 0.27 6.60 1.02
CA THR A 33 -0.56 6.00 2.06
C THR A 33 -0.35 4.48 2.10
N MET A 34 -0.35 3.81 0.95
CA MET A 34 -0.02 2.38 0.86
C MET A 34 1.39 2.08 1.36
N THR A 35 2.38 2.87 0.99
CA THR A 35 3.75 2.73 1.52
C THR A 35 3.76 2.82 3.05
N LEU A 36 3.05 3.78 3.63
CA LEU A 36 2.96 3.94 5.08
C LEU A 36 2.29 2.75 5.76
N ILE A 37 1.18 2.25 5.21
CA ILE A 37 0.46 1.08 5.72
C ILE A 37 1.40 -0.14 5.76
N LEU A 38 2.07 -0.43 4.64
CA LEU A 38 3.01 -1.56 4.52
C LEU A 38 4.15 -1.45 5.53
N LEU A 39 4.73 -0.24 5.68
CA LEU A 39 5.79 0.00 6.67
C LEU A 39 5.31 -0.21 8.11
N LYS A 40 4.12 0.29 8.46
CA LYS A 40 3.55 0.15 9.82
C LYS A 40 3.17 -1.28 10.17
N LYS A 41 2.80 -2.07 9.17
CA LYS A 41 2.48 -3.51 9.32
C LYS A 41 3.69 -4.42 9.11
N ASN A 42 4.87 -3.84 8.91
CA ASN A 42 6.13 -4.56 8.68
C ASN A 42 6.06 -5.52 7.47
N ILE A 43 5.31 -5.14 6.43
CA ILE A 43 5.17 -5.88 5.18
C ILE A 43 6.27 -5.38 4.22
N ILE A 44 7.28 -6.22 4.03
CA ILE A 44 8.47 -5.92 3.21
C ILE A 44 8.46 -6.62 1.83
N ASP A 45 7.40 -7.36 1.53
CA ASP A 45 7.18 -8.08 0.27
C ASP A 45 5.69 -8.08 -0.05
N LEU A 46 5.30 -7.78 -1.30
CA LEU A 46 3.89 -7.72 -1.70
C LEU A 46 3.18 -9.07 -1.57
N ARG A 47 3.93 -10.18 -1.56
CA ARG A 47 3.37 -11.53 -1.33
C ARG A 47 2.84 -11.75 0.08
N TYR A 48 3.17 -10.87 1.01
CA TYR A 48 2.64 -10.87 2.38
C TYR A 48 1.51 -9.86 2.58
N ILE A 49 1.00 -9.24 1.51
CA ILE A 49 -0.23 -8.45 1.59
C ILE A 49 -1.38 -9.42 1.89
N PRO A 50 -2.20 -9.14 2.93
CA PRO A 50 -3.40 -9.92 3.22
C PRO A 50 -4.39 -9.97 2.04
N ASP A 51 -5.04 -11.11 1.84
CA ASP A 51 -5.98 -11.31 0.72
C ASP A 51 -7.20 -10.37 0.81
N ASP A 52 -7.67 -10.06 2.01
CA ASP A 52 -8.77 -9.13 2.27
C ASP A 52 -8.42 -7.69 1.86
N TRP A 53 -7.18 -7.26 2.07
CA TRP A 53 -6.69 -5.99 1.54
C TRP A 53 -6.70 -5.99 0.02
N TYR A 54 -6.25 -7.07 -0.61
CA TYR A 54 -6.24 -7.17 -2.07
C TYR A 54 -7.67 -7.15 -2.63
N GLU A 55 -8.62 -7.85 -2.01
CA GLU A 55 -10.04 -7.84 -2.39
C GLU A 55 -10.63 -6.43 -2.29
N GLN A 56 -10.44 -5.75 -1.14
CA GLN A 56 -10.90 -4.38 -0.93
C GLN A 56 -10.29 -3.41 -1.95
N LEU A 57 -8.97 -3.47 -2.12
CA LEU A 57 -8.24 -2.62 -3.06
C LEU A 57 -8.54 -2.96 -4.51
N SER A 58 -9.10 -4.14 -4.83
CA SER A 58 -9.49 -4.52 -6.20
C SER A 58 -10.92 -4.13 -6.56
N ASN A 59 -11.72 -3.67 -5.59
CA ASN A 59 -13.14 -3.34 -5.80
C ASN A 59 -13.35 -2.10 -6.69
N GLN A 60 -13.44 -2.29 -8.00
CA GLN A 60 -13.60 -1.21 -8.98
C GLN A 60 -14.95 -0.46 -8.90
N SER A 61 -15.85 -0.85 -7.99
CA SER A 61 -17.08 -0.10 -7.69
C SER A 61 -16.79 1.24 -7.01
N TYR A 62 -15.59 1.41 -6.43
CA TYR A 62 -15.16 2.62 -5.75
C TYR A 62 -13.89 3.21 -6.37
N PRO A 63 -13.72 4.56 -6.34
CA PRO A 63 -12.48 5.19 -6.75
C PRO A 63 -11.26 4.66 -5.97
N GLY A 64 -10.09 4.64 -6.61
CA GLY A 64 -8.83 4.18 -5.99
C GLY A 64 -8.52 4.80 -4.63
N HIS A 65 -8.61 6.12 -4.53
CA HIS A 65 -8.33 6.84 -3.29
C HIS A 65 -9.27 6.47 -2.14
N ILE A 66 -10.55 6.17 -2.42
CA ILE A 66 -11.51 5.75 -1.38
C ILE A 66 -11.10 4.41 -0.78
N ARG A 67 -10.78 3.42 -1.63
CA ARG A 67 -10.34 2.09 -1.19
C ARG A 67 -9.10 2.14 -0.30
N VAL A 68 -8.14 3.00 -0.64
CA VAL A 68 -6.93 3.22 0.14
C VAL A 68 -7.20 3.98 1.43
N HIS A 69 -8.10 4.96 1.43
CA HIS A 69 -8.51 5.67 2.64
C HIS A 69 -9.20 4.74 3.64
N GLU A 70 -10.10 3.88 3.17
CA GLU A 70 -10.77 2.87 4.01
C GLU A 70 -9.75 1.92 4.62
N LEU A 71 -8.78 1.45 3.82
CA LEU A 71 -7.70 0.60 4.31
C LEU A 71 -6.85 1.32 5.37
N ALA A 72 -6.49 2.59 5.12
CA ALA A 72 -5.75 3.39 6.09
C ALA A 72 -6.53 3.55 7.40
N GLN A 73 -7.84 3.81 7.32
CA GLN A 73 -8.70 3.93 8.49
C GLN A 73 -8.77 2.62 9.29
N GLN A 74 -8.84 1.47 8.64
CA GLN A 74 -8.85 0.16 9.28
C GLN A 74 -7.49 -0.18 9.92
N GLU A 75 -6.40 0.03 9.18
CA GLU A 75 -5.09 -0.50 9.54
C GLU A 75 -4.25 0.46 10.39
N LEU A 76 -4.45 1.76 10.22
CA LEU A 76 -3.73 2.82 10.94
C LEU A 76 -4.61 3.55 11.95
N GLY A 77 -5.94 3.49 11.82
CA GLY A 77 -6.89 4.24 12.65
C GLY A 77 -7.07 5.71 12.22
N PHE A 78 -6.39 6.15 11.14
CA PHE A 78 -6.50 7.50 10.59
C PHE A 78 -6.15 7.52 9.09
N ILE A 79 -6.56 8.58 8.41
CA ILE A 79 -6.21 8.83 7.00
C ILE A 79 -5.03 9.81 6.93
N PRO A 80 -3.87 9.41 6.38
CA PRO A 80 -2.72 10.30 6.21
C PRO A 80 -3.05 11.51 5.32
N GLN A 81 -2.45 12.66 5.62
CA GLN A 81 -2.56 13.87 4.79
C GLN A 81 -1.63 13.79 3.58
#